data_AF-A0A956LHK6-F1
#
_entry.id   AF-A0A956LHK6-F1
#
_cell.length_a   1.000
_cell.length_b   1.000
_cell.length_c   1.000
_cell.angle_alpha   90.00
_cell.angle_beta   90.00
_cell.angle_gamma   90.00
#
_symmetry.space_group_name_H-M   'P 1'
#
loop_
_entity.id
_entity.type
_entity.pdbx_description
1 polymer ?
#
loop_
_entity_poly.entity_id
_entity_poly.type
_entity_poly.pdbx_seq_one_letter_code
_entity_poly.pdbx_strand_id
1 'polypeptide(L)'
;MGTQHDDFERFWLHFVRSHTQPGTRWMHTAGVVIFCLGALLAISRASLGPLLLAGALFLGLAVFAHPLFEGNWPENTRQPLYGVLANFRMAWHTLRGTMDRELARARAE
;
A
#
# COMPACT_ATOMS: atom_id res chain seq x y z
N MET A 1 -11.27 13.47 -3.00
CA MET A 1 -12.35 12.61 -3.53
C MET A 1 -11.69 11.50 -4.33
N GLY A 2 -11.78 10.24 -3.93
CA GLY A 2 -10.99 9.18 -4.59
C GLY A 2 -11.43 8.92 -6.03
N THR A 3 -10.50 8.66 -6.94
CA THR A 3 -10.80 8.40 -8.35
C THR A 3 -11.16 6.94 -8.55
N GLN A 4 -12.14 6.64 -9.42
CA GLN A 4 -12.41 5.26 -9.86
C GLN A 4 -11.74 5.07 -11.23
N HIS A 5 -11.08 3.94 -11.43
CA HIS A 5 -10.35 3.57 -12.63
C HIS A 5 -10.94 2.30 -13.26
N ASP A 6 -11.00 2.26 -14.58
CA ASP A 6 -11.61 1.17 -15.35
C ASP A 6 -10.84 -0.15 -15.24
N ASP A 7 -9.53 -0.07 -15.01
CA ASP A 7 -8.65 -1.22 -14.86
C ASP A 7 -7.58 -1.00 -13.80
N PHE A 8 -6.97 -2.11 -13.37
CA PHE A 8 -5.95 -2.10 -12.32
C PHE A 8 -4.69 -1.34 -12.73
N GLU A 9 -4.34 -1.25 -14.02
CA GLU A 9 -3.09 -0.63 -14.42
C GLU A 9 -3.18 0.90 -14.45
N ARG A 10 -4.33 1.43 -14.87
CA ARG A 10 -4.65 2.86 -14.67
C ARG A 10 -4.69 3.22 -13.19
N PHE A 11 -5.29 2.37 -12.36
CA PHE A 11 -5.25 2.53 -10.91
C PHE A 11 -3.82 2.51 -10.38
N TRP A 12 -2.99 1.58 -10.83
CA TRP A 12 -1.60 1.43 -10.40
C TRP A 12 -0.78 2.69 -10.67
N LEU A 13 -0.90 3.28 -11.86
CA LEU A 13 -0.16 4.48 -12.21
C LEU A 13 -0.61 5.69 -11.36
N HIS A 14 -1.91 5.83 -11.11
CA HIS A 14 -2.43 6.83 -10.17
C HIS A 14 -1.97 6.58 -8.73
N PHE A 15 -1.97 5.32 -8.30
CA PHE A 15 -1.50 4.88 -6.99
C PHE A 15 -0.02 5.24 -6.79
N VAL A 16 0.84 4.97 -7.77
CA VAL A 16 2.27 5.31 -7.70
C VAL A 16 2.48 6.82 -7.64
N ARG A 17 1.71 7.61 -8.39
CA ARG A 17 1.76 9.10 -8.35
C ARG A 17 1.37 9.67 -6.99
N SER A 18 0.60 8.95 -6.16
CA SER A 18 0.20 9.37 -4.82
C SER A 18 1.15 8.90 -3.70
N HIS A 19 2.22 8.15 -4.03
CA HIS A 19 3.21 7.62 -3.07
C HIS A 19 4.65 7.93 -3.51
N THR A 20 4.95 9.21 -3.70
CA THR A 20 6.21 9.66 -4.32
C THR A 20 7.40 9.68 -3.37
N GLN A 21 7.16 9.77 -2.07
CA GLN A 21 8.19 9.81 -1.05
C GLN A 21 8.60 8.39 -0.63
N PRO A 22 9.92 8.12 -0.51
CA PRO A 22 10.41 6.82 -0.05
C PRO A 22 9.87 6.42 1.33
N GLY A 23 9.72 7.38 2.24
CA GLY A 23 9.18 7.14 3.59
C GLY A 23 7.78 6.54 3.55
N THR A 24 6.89 7.10 2.71
CA THR A 24 5.53 6.58 2.51
C THR A 24 5.57 5.13 2.06
N ARG A 25 6.34 4.84 1.02
CA ARG A 25 6.42 3.49 0.44
C ARG A 25 6.96 2.46 1.41
N TRP A 26 8.00 2.81 2.17
CA TRP A 26 8.58 1.92 3.18
C TRP A 26 7.62 1.67 4.35
N MET A 27 6.86 2.67 4.78
CA MET A 27 5.90 2.51 5.87
C MET A 27 4.70 1.63 5.46
N HIS A 28 4.22 1.78 4.23
CA HIS A 28 3.25 0.85 3.63
C HIS A 28 3.82 -0.56 3.49
N THR A 29 5.08 -0.68 3.04
CA THR A 29 5.77 -1.98 2.91
C THR A 29 5.87 -2.69 4.25
N ALA A 30 6.24 -1.96 5.32
CA ALA A 30 6.26 -2.50 6.68
C ALA A 30 4.86 -2.97 7.12
N GLY A 31 3.82 -2.20 6.81
CA GLY A 31 2.44 -2.60 7.05
C GLY A 31 2.04 -3.89 6.33
N VAL A 32 2.42 -4.05 5.04
CA VAL A 32 2.17 -5.29 4.28
C VAL A 32 2.89 -6.49 4.91
N VAL A 33 4.16 -6.31 5.32
CA VAL A 33 4.92 -7.36 6.02
C VAL A 33 4.24 -7.76 7.33
N ILE A 34 3.82 -6.80 8.15
CA ILE A 34 3.10 -7.04 9.41
C ILE A 34 1.79 -7.80 9.14
N PHE A 35 1.02 -7.39 8.12
CA PHE A 35 -0.22 -8.06 7.73
C PHE A 35 0.03 -9.52 7.34
N CYS A 36 1.05 -9.81 6.52
CA CYS A 36 1.42 -11.17 6.15
C CYS A 36 1.82 -12.02 7.37
N LEU A 37 2.64 -11.49 8.27
CA LEU A 37 3.05 -12.19 9.49
C LEU A 37 1.84 -12.46 10.40
N GLY A 38 0.94 -11.49 10.55
CA GLY A 38 -0.31 -11.65 11.28
C GLY A 38 -1.22 -12.72 10.69
N ALA A 39 -1.33 -12.80 9.36
CA ALA A 39 -2.08 -13.83 8.66
C ALA A 39 -1.51 -15.24 8.90
N LEU A 40 -0.18 -15.40 8.78
CA LEU A 40 0.50 -16.67 9.09
C LEU A 40 0.26 -17.09 10.54
N LEU A 41 0.35 -16.14 11.46
CA LEU A 41 0.13 -16.39 12.88
C LEU A 41 -1.32 -16.77 13.19
N ALA A 42 -2.28 -16.11 12.55
CA ALA A 42 -3.70 -16.42 12.67
C ALA A 42 -4.03 -17.85 12.23
N ILE A 43 -3.45 -18.28 11.09
CA ILE A 43 -3.56 -19.65 10.60
C ILE A 43 -2.95 -20.63 11.60
N SER A 44 -1.72 -20.36 12.07
CA SER A 44 -1.01 -21.27 13.00
C SER A 44 -1.71 -21.45 14.34
N ARG A 45 -2.47 -20.44 14.80
CA ARG A 45 -3.18 -20.44 16.08
C ARG A 45 -4.67 -20.74 15.95
N ALA A 46 -5.17 -21.01 14.74
CA ALA A 46 -6.60 -21.12 14.44
C ALA A 46 -7.44 -19.99 15.06
N SER A 47 -6.91 -18.76 15.05
CA SER A 47 -7.50 -17.60 15.72
C SER A 47 -7.36 -16.35 14.85
N LEU A 48 -8.44 -15.58 14.73
CA LEU A 48 -8.44 -14.34 13.95
C LEU A 48 -7.75 -13.16 14.64
N GLY A 49 -7.49 -13.25 15.96
CA GLY A 49 -6.92 -12.15 16.75
C GLY A 49 -5.65 -11.54 16.16
N PRO A 50 -4.62 -12.34 15.80
CA PRO A 50 -3.41 -11.84 15.15
C PRO A 50 -3.65 -11.12 13.83
N LEU A 51 -4.57 -11.63 13.00
CA LEU A 51 -4.90 -11.02 11.71
C LEU A 51 -5.59 -9.66 11.89
N LEU A 52 -6.52 -9.57 12.84
CA LEU A 52 -7.22 -8.31 13.15
C LEU A 52 -6.26 -7.23 13.66
N LEU A 53 -5.37 -7.58 14.59
CA LEU A 53 -4.35 -6.67 15.09
C LEU A 53 -3.41 -6.21 13.98
N ALA A 54 -2.93 -7.15 13.16
CA ALA A 54 -2.04 -6.82 12.04
C ALA A 54 -2.73 -5.96 10.97
N GLY A 55 -4.01 -6.20 10.69
CA GLY A 55 -4.82 -5.36 9.82
C GLY A 55 -4.97 -3.93 10.34
N ALA A 56 -5.21 -3.76 11.65
CA ALA A 56 -5.27 -2.44 12.27
C ALA A 56 -3.93 -1.70 12.19
N LEU A 57 -2.82 -2.39 12.44
CA LEU A 57 -1.47 -1.83 12.31
C LEU A 57 -1.14 -1.45 10.86
N PHE A 58 -1.47 -2.31 9.89
CA PHE A 58 -1.32 -2.00 8.47
C PHE A 58 -2.10 -0.73 8.10
N LEU A 59 -3.37 -0.64 8.49
CA LEU A 59 -4.19 0.53 8.21
C LEU A 59 -3.60 1.80 8.83
N GLY A 60 -3.16 1.73 10.09
CA GLY A 60 -2.49 2.86 10.75
C GLY A 60 -1.23 3.30 10.01
N LEU A 61 -0.34 2.36 9.68
CA LEU A 61 0.88 2.66 8.94
C LEU A 61 0.59 3.24 7.55
N ALA A 62 -0.38 2.70 6.83
CA ALA A 62 -0.74 3.21 5.51
C ALA A 62 -1.36 4.62 5.60
N VAL A 63 -2.27 4.86 6.53
CA VAL A 63 -2.95 6.16 6.64
C VAL A 63 -2.02 7.27 7.13
N PHE A 64 -1.22 7.01 8.17
CA PHE A 64 -0.34 8.03 8.76
C PHE A 64 0.93 8.30 7.94
N ALA A 65 1.27 7.42 6.99
CA ALA A 65 2.40 7.62 6.08
C ALA A 65 2.22 8.89 5.24
N HIS A 66 1.02 9.08 4.71
CA HIS A 66 0.65 10.19 3.84
C HIS A 66 0.89 11.57 4.49
N PRO A 67 0.28 11.90 5.65
CA PRO A 67 0.49 13.21 6.26
C PRO A 67 1.92 13.39 6.81
N LEU A 68 2.60 12.30 7.18
CA LEU A 68 3.96 12.36 7.71
C LEU A 68 5.01 12.68 6.64
N PHE A 69 4.85 12.12 5.43
CA PHE A 69 5.87 12.23 4.37
C PHE A 69 5.40 13.02 3.15
N GLU A 70 4.15 12.87 2.71
CA GLU A 70 3.62 13.54 1.50
C GLU A 70 2.88 14.85 1.82
N GLY A 71 2.47 15.05 3.08
CA GLY A 71 1.62 16.19 3.47
C GLY A 71 0.18 16.11 2.95
N ASN A 72 -0.27 14.93 2.52
CA ASN A 72 -1.62 14.69 2.01
C ASN A 72 -2.35 13.60 2.82
N TRP A 73 -3.54 13.21 2.37
CA TRP A 73 -4.32 12.09 2.90
C TRP A 73 -4.53 11.03 1.81
N PRO A 74 -4.78 9.76 2.19
CA PRO A 74 -4.99 8.69 1.21
C PRO A 74 -6.10 9.00 0.19
N GLU A 75 -5.77 8.92 -1.09
CA GLU A 75 -6.70 9.26 -2.18
C GLU A 75 -7.40 8.01 -2.77
N ASN A 76 -6.83 6.81 -2.57
CA ASN A 76 -7.22 5.56 -3.26
C ASN A 76 -8.36 4.78 -2.55
N THR A 77 -9.38 5.46 -2.02
CA THR A 77 -10.40 4.83 -1.15
C THR A 77 -11.60 4.21 -1.87
N ARG A 78 -11.81 4.52 -3.16
CA ARG A 78 -13.00 4.06 -3.92
C ARG A 78 -12.90 2.65 -4.52
N GLN A 79 -11.70 2.06 -4.56
CA GLN A 79 -11.48 0.71 -5.10
C GLN A 79 -10.62 -0.11 -4.13
N PRO A 80 -11.20 -0.61 -3.02
CA PRO A 80 -10.44 -1.22 -1.92
C PRO A 80 -9.63 -2.45 -2.36
N LEU A 81 -10.19 -3.29 -3.24
CA LEU A 81 -9.48 -4.45 -3.78
C LEU A 81 -8.23 -4.05 -4.58
N TYR A 82 -8.33 -3.02 -5.43
CA TYR A 82 -7.19 -2.49 -6.16
C TYR A 82 -6.17 -1.86 -5.21
N GLY A 83 -6.63 -1.16 -4.17
CA GLY A 83 -5.77 -0.62 -3.11
C GLY A 83 -4.95 -1.72 -2.43
N VAL A 84 -5.57 -2.84 -2.06
CA VAL A 84 -4.84 -3.99 -1.46
C VAL A 84 -3.80 -4.53 -2.43
N LEU A 85 -4.20 -4.84 -3.68
CA LEU A 85 -3.29 -5.37 -4.70
C LEU A 85 -2.12 -4.42 -4.99
N ALA A 86 -2.39 -3.11 -5.06
CA ALA A 86 -1.37 -2.10 -5.29
C ALA A 86 -0.41 -1.97 -4.11
N ASN A 87 -0.87 -2.12 -2.85
CA ASN A 87 0.03 -2.14 -1.70
C ASN A 87 1.00 -3.33 -1.76
N PHE A 88 0.53 -4.52 -2.14
CA PHE A 88 1.41 -5.68 -2.36
C PHE A 88 2.40 -5.45 -3.51
N ARG A 89 1.94 -4.90 -4.65
CA ARG A 89 2.80 -4.57 -5.80
C ARG A 89 3.84 -3.51 -5.44
N MET A 90 3.46 -2.48 -4.70
CA MET A 90 4.38 -1.45 -4.22
C MET A 90 5.40 -2.01 -3.23
N ALA A 91 4.98 -2.86 -2.29
CA ALA A 91 5.91 -3.53 -1.37
C ALA A 91 6.96 -4.33 -2.13
N TRP A 92 6.54 -5.09 -3.14
CA TRP A 92 7.42 -5.83 -4.03
C TRP A 92 8.43 -4.94 -4.76
N HIS A 93 7.99 -3.84 -5.40
CA HIS A 93 8.90 -2.93 -6.08
C HIS A 93 9.83 -2.17 -5.11
N THR A 94 9.35 -1.84 -3.91
CA THR A 94 10.13 -1.19 -2.86
C THR A 94 11.26 -2.09 -2.38
N LEU A 95 10.96 -3.35 -2.07
CA LEU A 95 11.95 -4.35 -1.65
C LEU A 95 12.99 -4.64 -2.73
N ARG A 96 12.62 -4.54 -4.02
CA ARG A 96 13.55 -4.73 -5.14
C ARG A 96 14.30 -3.46 -5.57
N GLY A 97 14.02 -2.30 -4.97
CA GLY A 97 14.60 -1.03 -5.40
C GLY A 97 14.20 -0.63 -6.84
N THR A 98 12.99 -0.98 -7.27
CA THR A 98 12.49 -0.73 -8.64
C THR A 98 11.40 0.34 -8.73
N MET A 99 11.04 0.97 -7.60
CA MET A 99 10.00 2.01 -7.55
C MET A 99 10.29 3.21 -8.45
N ASP A 100 11.55 3.59 -8.63
CA ASP A 100 11.91 4.73 -9.47
C ASP A 100 11.54 4.51 -10.94
N ARG A 101 11.57 3.26 -11.42
CA ARG A 101 11.11 2.91 -12.77
C ARG A 101 9.60 3.02 -12.91
N GLU A 102 8.85 2.56 -11.90
CA GLU A 102 7.39 2.67 -11.89
C GLU A 102 6.96 4.14 -11.77
N LEU A 103 7.67 4.96 -11.00
CA LEU A 103 7.46 6.40 -10.91
C LEU A 103 7.74 7.09 -12.26
N ALA A 104 8.82 6.73 -12.94
CA ALA A 104 9.14 7.27 -14.27
C ALA A 104 8.06 6.90 -15.29
N ARG A 105 7.63 5.63 -15.31
CA ARG A 105 6.51 5.17 -16.15
C ARG A 105 5.23 5.94 -15.83
N ALA A 106 4.89 6.05 -14.55
CA ALA A 106 3.72 6.78 -14.13
C ALA A 106 3.80 8.26 -14.51
N ARG A 107 4.96 8.89 -14.69
CA ARG A 107 5.05 10.30 -15.14
C ARG A 107 4.98 10.47 -16.66
N ALA A 108 5.23 9.41 -17.43
CA ALA A 108 5.24 9.45 -18.88
C ALA A 108 3.85 9.28 -19.52
N GLU A 109 2.91 8.72 -18.76
CA GLU A 109 1.49 8.58 -19.13
C GLU A 109 0.65 9.80 -18.71
#